data_AF-A0A414ZRG8-F1
#
_entry.id   AF-A0A414ZRG8-F1
#
_cell.length_a   1.000
_cell.length_b   1.000
_cell.length_c   1.000
_cell.angle_alpha   90.00
_cell.angle_beta   90.00
_cell.angle_gamma   90.00
#
_symmetry.space_group_name_H-M   'P 1'
#
loop_
_entity.id
_entity.type
_entity.pdbx_description
1 polymer ?
#
loop_
_entity_poly.entity_id
_entity_poly.type
_entity_poly.pdbx_seq_one_letter_code
_entity_poly.pdbx_strand_id
1 'polypeptide(L)'
;MKNTQNIASLIAKLEYEVGRECYNPNSYDGYTGIEGLGYRYPVKVYQKENMRTYRGSITSISPSEIHTMKYVFGSNHLFIGKGIYNILNELEKRYGLDFDKMEEELGKSEE
;
A
#
# COMPACT_ATOMS: atom_id res chain seq x y z
N MET A 1 -7.41 10.06 -12.38
CA MET A 1 -7.37 10.18 -10.92
C MET A 1 -6.52 11.36 -10.48
N LYS A 2 -7.02 12.12 -9.51
CA LYS A 2 -6.30 13.26 -8.92
C LYS A 2 -5.11 12.75 -8.07
N ASN A 3 -4.09 13.58 -7.89
CA ASN A 3 -2.95 13.29 -7.03
C ASN A 3 -3.07 14.07 -5.71
N THR A 4 -3.95 13.63 -4.83
CA THR A 4 -4.30 14.32 -3.58
C THR A 4 -3.83 13.53 -2.36
N GLN A 5 -3.86 14.19 -1.19
CA GLN A 5 -3.51 13.55 0.07
C GLN A 5 -4.48 12.41 0.43
N ASN A 6 -5.77 12.55 0.12
CA ASN A 6 -6.78 11.51 0.33
C ASN A 6 -6.43 10.23 -0.46
N ILE A 7 -6.13 10.38 -1.74
CA ILE A 7 -5.70 9.27 -2.60
C ILE A 7 -4.40 8.64 -2.09
N ALA A 8 -3.46 9.45 -1.57
CA ALA A 8 -2.23 8.95 -0.98
C ALA A 8 -2.48 8.05 0.23
N SER A 9 -3.32 8.51 1.15
CA SER A 9 -3.73 7.75 2.33
C SER A 9 -4.47 6.48 1.95
N LEU A 10 -5.41 6.56 0.99
CA LEU A 10 -6.13 5.39 0.48
C LEU A 10 -5.19 4.35 -0.13
N ILE A 11 -4.21 4.77 -0.95
CA ILE A 11 -3.24 3.85 -1.55
C ILE A 11 -2.35 3.19 -0.48
N ALA A 12 -1.91 3.93 0.54
CA ALA A 12 -1.16 3.35 1.65
C ALA A 12 -1.98 2.32 2.43
N LYS A 13 -3.27 2.59 2.67
CA LYS A 13 -4.21 1.64 3.29
C LYS A 13 -4.38 0.38 2.44
N LEU A 14 -4.63 0.53 1.14
CA LEU A 14 -4.79 -0.60 0.22
C LEU A 14 -3.50 -1.41 0.06
N GLU A 15 -2.33 -0.76 0.06
CA GLU A 15 -1.05 -1.47 0.06
C GLU A 15 -0.89 -2.32 1.31
N TYR A 16 -1.29 -1.83 2.48
CA TYR A 16 -1.26 -2.63 3.70
C TYR A 16 -2.09 -3.90 3.57
N GLU A 17 -3.30 -3.79 2.99
CA GLU A 17 -4.15 -4.95 2.71
C GLU A 17 -3.52 -5.90 1.68
N VAL A 18 -2.95 -5.40 0.58
CA VAL A 18 -2.25 -6.27 -0.38
C VAL A 18 -1.04 -6.95 0.27
N GLY A 19 -0.26 -6.19 1.03
CA GLY A 19 0.99 -6.66 1.61
C GLY A 19 0.77 -7.80 2.60
N ARG A 20 -0.36 -7.81 3.34
CA ARG A 20 -0.68 -8.84 4.34
C ARG A 20 -1.07 -10.19 3.73
N GLU A 21 -1.42 -10.22 2.45
CA GLU A 21 -1.75 -11.44 1.69
C GLU A 21 -0.50 -12.14 1.14
N CYS A 22 0.63 -12.02 1.85
CA CYS A 22 1.89 -12.67 1.47
C CYS A 22 2.13 -13.90 2.36
N TYR A 23 2.58 -14.99 1.75
CA TYR A 23 2.86 -16.26 2.42
C TYR A 23 4.33 -16.64 2.24
N ASN A 24 5.00 -16.99 3.34
CA ASN A 24 6.36 -17.51 3.30
C ASN A 24 6.34 -19.01 3.60
N PRO A 25 6.46 -19.91 2.60
CA PRO A 25 6.49 -21.35 2.86
C PRO A 25 7.70 -21.80 3.71
N ASN A 26 8.77 -20.99 3.77
CA ASN A 26 10.00 -21.34 4.48
C ASN A 26 10.05 -20.76 5.91
N SER A 27 8.99 -20.10 6.37
CA SER A 27 8.96 -19.66 7.76
C SER A 27 8.59 -20.79 8.69
N TYR A 28 9.06 -20.71 9.93
CA TYR A 28 8.76 -21.68 10.97
C TYR A 28 8.51 -20.95 12.29
N ASP A 29 7.39 -21.27 12.94
CA ASP A 29 7.11 -20.84 14.30
C ASP A 29 7.58 -21.91 15.28
N GLY A 30 8.68 -21.62 15.98
CA GLY A 30 9.26 -22.54 16.96
C GLY A 30 8.42 -22.76 18.22
N TYR A 31 7.38 -21.96 18.48
CA TYR A 31 6.47 -22.16 19.61
C TYR A 31 5.32 -23.10 19.24
N THR A 32 4.74 -22.95 18.05
CA THR A 32 3.60 -23.76 17.59
C THR A 32 3.99 -24.97 16.74
N GLY A 33 5.20 -25.00 16.20
CA GLY A 33 5.68 -26.02 15.27
C GLY A 33 5.11 -25.89 13.85
N ILE A 34 4.47 -24.76 13.52
CA ILE A 34 3.85 -24.54 12.21
C ILE A 34 4.90 -24.08 11.20
N GLU A 35 4.98 -24.81 10.09
CA GLU A 35 5.70 -24.41 8.89
C GLU A 35 4.79 -23.60 7.97
N GLY A 36 5.33 -22.54 7.39
CA GLY A 36 4.61 -21.69 6.45
C GLY A 36 3.63 -20.74 7.14
N LEU A 37 3.90 -19.44 7.09
CA LEU A 37 3.05 -18.43 7.71
C LEU A 37 2.80 -17.25 6.78
N GLY A 38 1.61 -16.66 6.97
CA GLY A 38 1.26 -15.37 6.41
C GLY A 38 2.12 -14.28 7.05
N TYR A 39 2.90 -13.56 6.24
CA TYR A 39 3.68 -12.42 6.68
C TYR A 39 3.49 -11.28 5.71
N ARG A 40 3.18 -10.11 6.25
CA ARG A 40 3.16 -8.90 5.44
C ARG A 40 4.51 -8.68 4.78
N TYR A 41 4.52 -8.50 3.46
CA TYR A 41 5.76 -8.16 2.76
C TYR A 41 6.19 -6.72 3.09
N PRO A 42 7.46 -6.47 3.45
CA PRO A 42 7.90 -5.12 3.78
C PRO A 42 7.89 -4.24 2.52
N VAL A 43 7.19 -3.13 2.58
CA VAL A 43 7.22 -2.10 1.53
C VAL A 43 8.37 -1.13 1.78
N LYS A 44 9.07 -0.75 0.70
CA LYS A 44 10.06 0.32 0.73
C LYS A 44 9.49 1.58 0.09
N VAL A 45 9.74 2.73 0.71
CA VAL A 45 9.28 4.04 0.25
C VAL A 45 10.43 5.03 0.32
N TYR A 46 10.63 5.84 -0.72
CA TYR A 46 11.60 6.91 -0.68
C TYR A 46 10.96 8.15 -0.05
N GLN A 47 11.43 8.51 1.15
CA GLN A 47 10.93 9.65 1.91
C GLN A 47 12.10 10.41 2.54
N LYS A 48 12.05 11.75 2.51
CA LYS A 48 13.07 12.62 3.12
C LYS A 48 14.49 12.16 2.74
N GLU A 49 14.71 11.98 1.44
CA GLU A 49 15.98 11.57 0.84
C GLU A 49 16.47 10.16 1.18
N ASN A 50 15.67 9.36 1.90
CA ASN A 50 16.06 8.04 2.38
C ASN A 50 15.06 6.95 1.98
N MET A 51 15.57 5.74 1.73
CA MET A 51 14.73 4.57 1.49
C MET A 51 14.29 3.96 2.81
N ARG A 52 13.04 4.19 3.22
CA ARG A 52 12.44 3.65 4.44
C ARG A 52 11.80 2.31 4.17
N THR A 53 11.84 1.41 5.15
CA THR A 53 11.20 0.09 5.09
C THR A 53 10.09 0.00 6.13
N TYR A 54 8.87 -0.29 5.70
CA TYR A 54 7.70 -0.38 6.56
C TYR A 54 7.22 -1.82 6.65
N ARG A 55 7.11 -2.33 7.89
CA ARG A 55 6.55 -3.66 8.20
C ARG A 55 5.10 -3.60 8.66
N GLY A 56 4.63 -2.43 9.13
CA GLY A 56 3.23 -2.16 9.47
C GLY A 56 2.57 -1.17 8.52
N SER A 57 1.44 -0.61 8.95
CA SER A 57 0.72 0.44 8.22
C SER A 57 1.56 1.73 8.11
N ILE A 58 1.38 2.45 7.00
CA ILE A 58 1.99 3.76 6.77
C ILE A 58 0.93 4.81 7.07
N THR A 59 1.11 5.58 8.14
CA THR A 59 0.15 6.61 8.57
C THR A 59 0.45 8.00 8.00
N SER A 60 1.64 8.20 7.41
CA SER A 60 2.05 9.47 6.83
C SER A 60 2.84 9.22 5.54
N ILE A 61 2.21 9.59 4.43
CA ILE A 61 2.78 9.51 3.08
C ILE A 61 2.26 10.70 2.27
N SER A 62 3.11 11.33 1.48
CA SER A 62 2.68 12.40 0.57
C SER A 62 2.33 11.85 -0.82
N PRO A 63 1.55 12.60 -1.63
CA PRO A 63 1.14 12.12 -2.96
C PRO A 63 2.31 11.78 -3.89
N SER A 64 3.43 12.51 -3.80
CA SER A 64 4.62 12.25 -4.61
C SER A 64 5.37 10.98 -4.19
N GLU A 65 5.28 10.57 -2.93
CA GLU A 65 5.99 9.41 -2.38
C GLU A 65 5.36 8.08 -2.80
N ILE A 66 4.06 8.06 -3.10
CA ILE A 66 3.30 6.85 -3.48
C ILE A 66 3.98 6.10 -4.62
N HIS A 67 4.44 6.82 -5.64
CA HIS A 67 5.04 6.21 -6.83
C HIS A 67 6.40 5.56 -6.56
N THR A 68 6.98 5.81 -5.39
CA THR A 68 8.23 5.19 -4.94
C THR A 68 8.01 3.93 -4.10
N MET A 69 6.77 3.70 -3.64
CA MET A 69 6.40 2.51 -2.87
C MET A 69 6.68 1.26 -3.70
N LYS A 70 7.53 0.38 -3.18
CA LYS A 70 7.89 -0.86 -3.87
C LYS A 70 8.11 -2.04 -2.94
N TYR A 71 7.71 -3.22 -3.39
CA TYR A 71 8.22 -4.48 -2.89
C TYR A 71 9.50 -4.84 -3.63
N VAL A 72 10.48 -5.37 -2.90
CA VAL A 72 11.77 -5.81 -3.43
C VAL A 72 11.83 -7.33 -3.36
N PHE A 73 11.65 -8.01 -4.49
CA PHE A 73 11.69 -9.47 -4.63
C PHE A 73 13.01 -9.89 -5.29
N GLY A 74 14.08 -9.99 -4.50
CA GLY A 74 15.43 -10.17 -5.03
C GLY A 74 15.81 -8.99 -5.94
N SER A 75 16.14 -9.28 -7.20
CA SER A 75 16.46 -8.25 -8.20
C SER A 75 15.23 -7.55 -8.79
N ASN A 76 14.03 -8.08 -8.57
CA ASN A 76 12.79 -7.50 -9.12
C ASN A 76 12.17 -6.49 -8.14
N HIS A 77 11.72 -5.36 -8.66
CA HIS A 77 11.00 -4.35 -7.88
C HIS A 77 9.57 -4.18 -8.41
N LEU A 78 8.57 -4.44 -7.57
CA LEU A 78 7.17 -4.16 -7.89
C LEU A 78 6.77 -2.83 -7.26
N PHE A 79 6.52 -1.81 -8.08
CA PHE A 79 6.06 -0.49 -7.62
C PHE A 79 4.59 -0.52 -7.21
N ILE A 80 4.30 -1.13 -6.06
CA ILE A 80 2.95 -1.43 -5.58
C ILE A 80 2.07 -0.17 -5.48
N GLY A 81 2.59 0.96 -5.00
CA GLY A 81 1.80 2.19 -4.90
C GLY A 81 1.34 2.72 -6.27
N LYS A 82 2.20 2.64 -7.29
CA LYS A 82 1.82 2.96 -8.68
C LYS A 82 0.85 1.94 -9.27
N GLY A 83 1.01 0.66 -8.92
CA GLY A 83 0.07 -0.39 -9.31
C GLY A 83 -1.34 -0.12 -8.81
N ILE A 84 -1.50 0.16 -7.51
CA ILE A 84 -2.79 0.49 -6.90
C ILE A 84 -3.35 1.78 -7.47
N TYR A 85 -2.53 2.82 -7.67
CA TYR A 85 -2.95 4.06 -8.33
C TYR A 85 -3.62 3.78 -9.69
N ASN A 86 -3.00 2.92 -10.50
CA ASN A 86 -3.53 2.56 -11.82
C ASN A 86 -4.86 1.79 -11.72
N ILE A 87 -5.00 0.89 -10.74
CA ILE A 87 -6.23 0.14 -10.49
C ILE A 87 -7.36 1.12 -10.13
N LEU A 88 -7.14 2.02 -9.17
CA LEU A 88 -8.14 3.01 -8.77
C LEU A 88 -8.54 3.90 -9.94
N ASN A 89 -7.57 4.39 -10.72
CA ASN A 89 -7.84 5.19 -11.91
C ASN A 89 -8.66 4.45 -12.98
N GLU A 90 -8.48 3.14 -13.12
CA GLU A 90 -9.30 2.32 -14.01
C GLU A 90 -10.73 2.19 -13.50
N LEU A 91 -10.91 2.01 -12.18
CA LEU A 91 -12.23 1.96 -11.55
C LEU A 91 -12.98 3.29 -11.67
N GLU A 92 -12.31 4.44 -11.48
CA GLU A 92 -12.90 5.77 -11.71
C GLU A 92 -13.43 5.89 -13.13
N LYS A 93 -12.62 5.53 -14.13
CA LYS A 93 -13.01 5.62 -15.55
C LYS A 93 -14.15 4.68 -15.90
N ARG A 94 -14.08 3.44 -15.40
CA ARG A 94 -15.03 2.38 -15.77
C ARG A 94 -16.41 2.59 -15.15
N TYR A 95 -16.46 3.13 -13.93
CA TYR A 95 -17.69 3.22 -13.15
C TYR A 95 -18.12 4.65 -12.81
N GLY A 96 -17.37 5.67 -13.25
CA GLY A 96 -17.67 7.08 -12.96
C GLY A 96 -17.48 7.44 -11.48
N LEU A 97 -16.56 6.76 -10.78
CA LEU A 97 -16.25 7.02 -9.37
C LEU A 97 -15.30 8.22 -9.24
N ASP A 98 -15.34 8.89 -8.08
CA ASP A 98 -14.35 9.90 -7.66
C ASP A 98 -13.91 9.54 -6.23
N PHE A 99 -12.83 8.75 -6.12
CA PHE A 99 -12.38 8.26 -4.81
C PHE A 99 -11.92 9.41 -3.91
N ASP A 100 -11.35 10.48 -4.49
CA ASP A 100 -10.90 11.65 -3.73
C ASP A 100 -12.07 12.34 -3.02
N LYS A 101 -13.19 12.52 -3.74
CA LYS A 101 -14.43 13.06 -3.17
C LYS A 101 -15.06 12.12 -2.14
N MET A 102 -15.07 10.81 -2.42
CA MET A 102 -15.63 9.82 -1.49
C MET A 102 -14.86 9.79 -0.16
N GLU A 103 -13.53 9.85 -0.19
CA GLU A 103 -12.71 9.93 1.02
C GLU A 103 -12.92 11.26 1.77
N GLU A 104 -13.12 12.38 1.06
CA GLU A 104 -13.47 13.66 1.69
C GLU A 104 -14.82 13.61 2.42
N GLU A 105 -15.83 12.97 1.84
CA GLU A 105 -17.15 12.79 2.44
C GLU A 105 -17.12 11.87 3.66
N LEU A 106 -16.32 10.79 3.60
CA LEU A 106 -16.11 9.88 4.74
C LEU A 106 -15.44 10.61 5.91
N GLY A 107 -14.41 11.41 5.67
CA GLY A 107 -13.71 12.15 6.73
C GLY A 107 -14.63 13.13 7.48
N LYS A 108 -15.57 13.77 6.78
CA LYS A 108 -16.57 14.68 7.40
C LYS A 108 -17.62 13.96 8.23
N SER A 109 -17.84 12.66 8.00
CA SER A 109 -18.82 11.86 8.74
C SER A 109 -18.28 11.27 10.05
N GLU A 110 -16.95 11.28 10.22
CA GLU A 110 -16.25 10.81 11.41
C GLU A 110 -15.90 11.94 12.40
N GLU A 111 -16.18 13.21 12.03
CA GLU A 111 -16.08 14.42 12.89
C GLU A 111 -17.40 14.73 13.60
#